data_AF-A0A4Q8U802-F1
#
_entry.id   AF-A0A4Q8U802-F1
#
_cell.length_a   1.000
_cell.length_b   1.000
_cell.length_c   1.000
_cell.angle_alpha   90.00
_cell.angle_beta   90.00
_cell.angle_gamma   90.00
#
_symmetry.space_group_name_H-M   'P 1'
#
loop_
_entity.id
_entity.type
_entity.pdbx_description
1 polymer ?
#
loop_
_entity_poly.entity_id
_entity_poly.type
_entity_poly.pdbx_seq_one_letter_code
_entity_poly.pdbx_strand_id
1 'polypeptide(L)'
;MEFSLFVALCTFAFISTVTPGPNNMMLLASGAQYGYVKTLPHMVGIVIGVAGLMVSTLLGVGALFSIFPVLYTILKVLGVAYLLWLAFKIATSPVTDSVYEDIEAKTEDKADATKGPFKWWEGALFQLINPKAWMMALASVGTFTVPGEYYVQSGVAIVLAFALIGFPSISVWAAAGAKMRLWLSSPTRRRHFNLTMGAATAATLLLIV
;
A
#
# COMPACT_ATOMS: atom_id res chain seq x y z
N MET A 1 12.08 25.58 3.88
CA MET A 1 12.81 24.37 3.45
C MET A 1 13.63 24.74 2.23
N GLU A 2 14.93 24.48 2.27
CA GLU A 2 15.83 24.69 1.13
C GLU A 2 15.38 23.91 -0.11
N PHE A 3 15.58 24.47 -1.30
CA PHE A 3 15.14 23.84 -2.56
C PHE A 3 15.78 22.47 -2.78
N SER A 4 17.07 22.34 -2.47
CA SER A 4 17.80 21.07 -2.55
C SER A 4 17.20 20.01 -1.62
N LEU A 5 16.81 20.40 -0.40
CA LEU A 5 16.17 19.51 0.57
C LEU A 5 14.76 19.08 0.10
N PHE A 6 14.02 19.99 -0.54
CA PHE A 6 12.72 19.66 -1.14
C PHE A 6 12.85 18.67 -2.31
N VAL A 7 13.84 18.85 -3.19
CA VAL A 7 14.11 17.90 -4.28
C VAL A 7 14.51 16.53 -3.73
N ALA A 8 15.33 16.49 -2.67
CA ALA A 8 15.70 15.26 -1.99
C ALA A 8 14.48 14.56 -1.36
N LEU A 9 13.59 15.31 -0.70
CA LEU A 9 12.31 14.80 -0.18
C LEU A 9 11.45 14.21 -1.30
N CYS A 10 11.27 14.92 -2.41
CA CYS A 10 10.48 14.45 -3.54
C CYS A 10 11.06 13.15 -4.14
N THR A 11 12.39 13.09 -4.28
CA THR A 11 13.10 11.92 -4.78
C THR A 11 12.92 10.74 -3.83
N PHE A 12 13.06 10.97 -2.53
CA PHE A 12 12.86 9.97 -1.50
C PHE A 12 11.40 9.46 -1.50
N ALA A 13 10.42 10.35 -1.56
CA ALA A 13 9.00 10.01 -1.62
C ALA A 13 8.69 9.14 -2.84
N PHE A 14 9.24 9.48 -4.01
CA PHE A 14 9.09 8.68 -5.23
C PHE A 14 9.70 7.28 -5.08
N ILE A 15 11.00 7.19 -4.78
CA ILE A 15 11.72 5.90 -4.71
C ILE A 15 11.10 5.00 -3.67
N SER A 16 10.85 5.52 -2.46
CA SER A 16 10.31 4.72 -1.36
C SER A 16 8.89 4.19 -1.65
N THR A 17 8.08 4.96 -2.38
CA THR A 17 6.70 4.59 -2.71
C THR A 17 6.61 3.68 -3.94
N VAL A 18 7.35 3.97 -5.01
CA VAL A 18 7.28 3.23 -6.28
C VAL A 18 7.93 1.84 -6.18
N THR A 19 8.94 1.69 -5.31
CA THR A 19 9.66 0.42 -5.13
C THR A 19 8.71 -0.71 -4.74
N PRO A 20 8.87 -1.93 -5.27
CA PRO A 20 8.03 -3.07 -4.91
C PRO A 20 7.87 -3.24 -3.39
N GLY A 21 6.67 -3.61 -2.97
CA GLY A 21 6.30 -3.74 -1.56
C GLY A 21 4.84 -4.18 -1.43
N PRO A 22 4.35 -4.40 -0.20
CA PRO A 22 3.01 -4.93 0.02
C PRO A 22 1.90 -4.17 -0.70
N ASN A 23 1.80 -2.84 -0.49
CA ASN A 23 0.82 -1.99 -1.13
C ASN A 23 0.86 -2.14 -2.66
N ASN A 24 2.05 -2.12 -3.25
CA ASN A 24 2.24 -2.20 -4.71
C ASN A 24 1.81 -3.56 -5.28
N MET A 25 2.12 -4.67 -4.59
CA MET A 25 1.67 -6.01 -5.01
C MET A 25 0.16 -6.15 -4.88
N MET A 26 -0.43 -5.64 -3.80
CA MET A 26 -1.89 -5.64 -3.62
C MET A 26 -2.61 -4.80 -4.68
N LEU A 27 -2.05 -3.65 -5.05
CA LEU A 27 -2.60 -2.80 -6.11
C LEU A 27 -2.46 -3.42 -7.49
N LEU A 28 -1.33 -4.08 -7.78
CA LEU A 28 -1.14 -4.84 -9.02
C LEU A 28 -2.17 -5.97 -9.12
N ALA A 29 -2.36 -6.75 -8.05
CA ALA A 29 -3.36 -7.81 -7.99
C ALA A 29 -4.79 -7.26 -8.10
N SER A 30 -5.11 -6.19 -7.36
CA SER A 30 -6.43 -5.54 -7.41
C SER A 30 -6.72 -4.96 -8.79
N GLY A 31 -5.73 -4.33 -9.44
CA GLY A 31 -5.85 -3.84 -10.81
C GLY A 31 -6.14 -4.97 -11.79
N ALA A 32 -5.43 -6.10 -11.67
CA ALA A 32 -5.63 -7.27 -12.52
C ALA A 32 -7.01 -7.93 -12.31
N GLN A 33 -7.47 -8.03 -11.07
CA GLN A 33 -8.72 -8.70 -10.71
C GLN A 33 -9.96 -7.81 -10.92
N TYR A 34 -9.89 -6.53 -10.53
CA TYR A 34 -11.04 -5.63 -10.46
C TYR A 34 -10.96 -4.42 -11.41
N GLY A 35 -9.80 -4.19 -12.03
CA GLY A 35 -9.56 -3.03 -12.89
C GLY A 35 -9.12 -1.79 -12.11
N TYR A 36 -8.68 -0.76 -12.84
CA TYR A 36 -8.10 0.45 -12.25
C TYR A 36 -9.12 1.25 -11.43
N VAL A 37 -10.31 1.51 -11.98
CA VAL A 37 -11.35 2.34 -11.34
C VAL A 37 -11.82 1.74 -10.01
N LYS A 38 -12.11 0.43 -9.99
CA LYS A 38 -12.52 -0.27 -8.76
C LYS A 38 -11.39 -0.34 -7.71
N THR A 39 -10.13 -0.07 -8.10
CA THR A 39 -8.94 -0.04 -7.21
C THR A 39 -8.66 1.36 -6.62
N LEU A 40 -9.30 2.43 -7.12
CA LEU A 40 -9.11 3.81 -6.62
C LEU A 40 -9.35 3.96 -5.11
N PRO A 41 -10.41 3.38 -4.51
CA PRO A 41 -10.63 3.52 -3.07
C PRO A 41 -9.46 2.99 -2.25
N HIS A 42 -8.88 1.85 -2.64
CA HIS A 42 -7.70 1.29 -1.98
C HIS A 42 -6.50 2.24 -2.07
N MET A 43 -6.23 2.83 -3.24
CA MET A 43 -5.13 3.79 -3.42
C MET A 43 -5.30 5.04 -2.53
N VAL A 44 -6.52 5.59 -2.47
CA VAL A 44 -6.84 6.71 -1.56
C VAL A 44 -6.63 6.30 -0.11
N GLY A 45 -7.05 5.10 0.27
CA GLY A 45 -6.79 4.52 1.59
C GLY A 45 -5.32 4.48 1.96
N ILE A 46 -4.45 4.02 1.05
CA ILE A 46 -3.00 4.00 1.25
C ILE A 46 -2.47 5.41 1.51
N VAL A 47 -2.85 6.39 0.70
CA VAL A 47 -2.40 7.79 0.85
C VAL A 47 -2.84 8.36 2.19
N ILE A 48 -4.11 8.18 2.57
CA ILE A 48 -4.64 8.65 3.86
C ILE A 48 -3.91 7.97 5.03
N GLY A 49 -3.71 6.65 4.96
CA GLY A 49 -3.02 5.89 6.00
C GLY A 49 -1.57 6.35 6.17
N VAL A 50 -0.81 6.49 5.08
CA VAL A 50 0.58 6.98 5.13
C VAL A 50 0.65 8.41 5.65
N ALA A 51 -0.25 9.29 5.23
CA ALA A 51 -0.34 10.65 5.76
C ALA A 51 -0.63 10.63 7.28
N GLY A 52 -1.53 9.76 7.74
CA GLY A 52 -1.82 9.56 9.16
C GLY A 52 -0.60 9.10 9.96
N LEU A 53 0.18 8.15 9.42
CA LEU A 53 1.45 7.73 10.04
C LEU A 53 2.45 8.88 10.14
N MET A 54 2.60 9.68 9.08
CA MET A 54 3.49 10.84 9.08
C MET A 54 3.07 11.90 10.09
N VAL A 55 1.79 12.23 10.13
CA VAL A 55 1.23 13.16 11.13
C VAL A 55 1.48 12.60 12.54
N SER A 56 1.23 11.31 12.78
CA SER A 56 1.50 10.70 14.08
C SER A 56 3.00 10.79 14.47
N THR A 57 3.89 10.61 13.50
CA THR A 57 5.33 10.71 13.69
C THR A 57 5.75 12.15 14.00
N LEU A 58 5.18 13.13 13.29
CA LEU A 58 5.37 14.56 13.56
C LEU A 58 4.86 14.98 14.94
N LEU A 59 3.84 14.32 15.46
CA LEU A 59 3.31 14.51 16.83
C LEU A 59 4.13 13.78 17.91
N GLY A 60 5.22 13.09 17.53
CA GLY A 60 6.14 12.47 18.48
C GLY A 60 5.95 10.98 18.71
N VAL A 61 5.00 10.32 18.03
CA VAL A 61 4.85 8.84 18.12
C VAL A 61 6.13 8.11 17.70
N GLY A 62 6.92 8.72 16.79
CA GLY A 62 8.23 8.20 16.40
C GLY A 62 9.21 8.04 17.57
N ALA A 63 9.11 8.86 18.62
CA ALA A 63 9.99 8.75 19.79
C ALA A 63 9.76 7.46 20.57
N LEU A 64 8.54 6.89 20.53
CA LEU A 64 8.23 5.63 21.21
C LEU A 64 9.07 4.47 20.66
N PHE A 65 9.40 4.50 19.37
CA PHE A 65 10.24 3.49 18.74
C PHE A 65 11.70 3.54 19.20
N SER A 66 12.19 4.72 19.60
CA SER A 66 13.52 4.90 20.21
C SER A 66 13.53 4.50 21.68
N ILE A 67 12.46 4.80 22.42
CA ILE A 67 12.33 4.46 23.85
C ILE A 67 12.05 2.97 24.05
N PHE A 68 11.21 2.38 23.20
CA PHE A 68 10.80 0.99 23.25
C PHE A 68 11.11 0.27 21.93
N PRO A 69 12.38 -0.12 21.67
CA PRO A 69 12.77 -0.82 20.44
C PRO A 69 11.97 -2.10 20.17
N VAL A 70 11.42 -2.72 21.21
CA VAL A 70 10.53 -3.90 21.10
C VAL A 70 9.29 -3.63 20.24
N LEU A 71 8.81 -2.38 20.16
CA LEU A 71 7.68 -2.00 19.31
C LEU A 71 7.95 -2.26 17.82
N TYR A 72 9.19 -2.06 17.35
CA TYR A 72 9.57 -2.46 15.99
C TYR A 72 9.44 -3.96 15.78
N THR A 73 9.85 -4.76 16.76
CA THR A 73 9.78 -6.22 16.67
C THR A 73 8.32 -6.68 16.61
N ILE A 74 7.46 -6.13 17.46
CA ILE A 74 6.02 -6.42 17.45
C ILE A 74 5.39 -6.03 16.11
N LEU A 75 5.67 -4.82 15.63
CA LEU A 75 5.16 -4.34 14.33
C LEU A 75 5.65 -5.22 13.18
N LYS A 76 6.92 -5.62 13.18
CA LYS A 76 7.48 -6.54 12.19
C LYS A 76 6.75 -7.89 12.22
N VAL A 77 6.57 -8.50 13.39
CA VAL A 77 5.90 -9.80 13.52
C VAL A 77 4.44 -9.73 13.07
N LEU A 78 3.69 -8.70 13.51
CA LEU A 78 2.30 -8.50 13.10
C LEU A 78 2.19 -8.26 11.58
N GLY A 79 3.07 -7.42 11.03
CA GLY A 79 3.14 -7.16 9.60
C GLY A 79 3.46 -8.43 8.81
N VAL A 80 4.46 -9.21 9.23
CA VAL A 80 4.82 -10.49 8.61
C VAL A 80 3.65 -11.47 8.62
N ALA A 81 3.03 -11.68 9.78
CA ALA A 81 1.89 -12.60 9.91
C ALA A 81 0.72 -12.18 8.99
N TYR A 82 0.40 -10.89 8.96
CA TYR A 82 -0.67 -10.39 8.11
C TYR A 82 -0.33 -10.48 6.62
N LEU A 83 0.92 -10.19 6.23
CA LEU A 83 1.36 -10.29 4.83
C LEU A 83 1.39 -11.74 4.34
N LEU A 84 1.75 -12.71 5.18
CA LEU A 84 1.63 -14.13 4.86
C LEU A 84 0.17 -14.54 4.67
N TRP A 85 -0.71 -14.11 5.58
CA TRP A 85 -2.15 -14.33 5.43
C TRP A 85 -2.70 -13.72 4.14
N LEU A 86 -2.26 -12.51 3.79
CA LEU A 86 -2.69 -11.82 2.59
C LEU A 86 -2.11 -12.46 1.31
N ALA A 87 -0.84 -12.85 1.33
CA ALA A 87 -0.19 -13.60 0.25
C ALA A 87 -0.95 -14.90 -0.04
N PHE A 88 -1.32 -15.63 1.02
CA PHE A 88 -2.17 -16.82 0.92
C PHE A 88 -3.52 -16.48 0.28
N LYS A 89 -4.21 -15.44 0.77
CA LYS A 89 -5.50 -15.02 0.22
C LYS A 89 -5.43 -14.62 -1.26
N ILE A 90 -4.37 -13.93 -1.68
CA ILE A 90 -4.14 -13.60 -3.11
C ILE A 90 -3.91 -14.88 -3.91
N ALA A 91 -3.02 -15.76 -3.43
CA ALA A 91 -2.70 -17.04 -4.08
C ALA A 91 -3.92 -17.96 -4.24
N THR A 92 -4.82 -17.98 -3.26
CA THR A 92 -6.03 -18.82 -3.25
C THR A 92 -7.28 -18.10 -3.77
N SER A 93 -7.15 -16.88 -4.30
CA SER A 93 -8.30 -16.12 -4.78
C SER A 93 -9.05 -16.90 -5.88
N PRO A 94 -10.41 -16.93 -5.83
CA PRO A 94 -11.22 -17.65 -6.81
C PRO A 94 -10.90 -17.19 -8.23
N VAL A 95 -10.89 -18.16 -9.14
CA VAL A 95 -10.70 -17.90 -10.56
C VAL A 95 -12.05 -18.15 -11.22
N THR A 96 -12.90 -17.12 -11.29
CA THR A 96 -14.21 -17.24 -11.94
C THR A 96 -14.07 -16.97 -13.44
N ASP A 97 -14.70 -17.83 -14.24
CA ASP A 97 -14.95 -17.64 -15.66
C ASP A 97 -16.13 -16.70 -15.87
N SER A 98 -15.93 -15.39 -15.77
CA SER A 98 -16.85 -14.46 -16.44
C SER A 98 -16.19 -13.10 -16.67
N VAL A 99 -15.84 -12.86 -17.93
CA VAL A 99 -15.60 -11.52 -18.48
C VAL A 99 -16.95 -10.83 -18.80
N TYR A 100 -18.09 -11.50 -18.59
CA TYR A 100 -19.43 -11.05 -19.03
C TYR A 100 -20.52 -10.93 -17.97
N GLU A 101 -20.29 -11.24 -16.68
CA GLU A 101 -21.35 -11.13 -15.64
C GLU A 101 -21.42 -9.76 -14.93
N ASP A 102 -20.66 -8.76 -15.37
CA ASP A 102 -20.73 -7.40 -14.79
C ASP A 102 -22.07 -6.67 -15.13
N ILE A 103 -23.00 -7.28 -15.88
CA ILE A 103 -24.29 -6.64 -16.28
C ILE A 103 -25.52 -7.15 -15.50
N GLU A 104 -25.54 -8.37 -14.96
CA GLU A 104 -26.80 -8.96 -14.41
C GLU A 104 -26.79 -9.36 -12.93
N ALA A 105 -25.70 -9.21 -12.18
CA ALA A 105 -25.70 -9.50 -10.74
C ALA A 105 -26.30 -8.36 -9.90
N LYS A 106 -27.57 -8.03 -10.14
CA LYS A 106 -28.43 -7.23 -9.25
C LYS A 106 -29.57 -8.12 -8.75
N THR A 107 -29.30 -9.13 -7.93
CA THR A 107 -30.29 -9.63 -6.96
C THR A 107 -29.66 -10.62 -6.00
N GLU A 108 -30.03 -10.45 -4.72
CA GLU A 108 -30.11 -11.48 -3.68
C GLU A 108 -28.85 -11.81 -2.85
N ASP A 109 -28.92 -11.30 -1.61
CA ASP A 109 -28.47 -11.88 -0.35
C ASP A 109 -27.74 -13.23 -0.43
N LYS A 110 -26.40 -13.17 -0.42
CA LYS A 110 -25.56 -14.19 0.22
C LYS A 110 -24.45 -13.51 1.00
N ALA A 111 -24.64 -13.46 2.32
CA ALA A 111 -23.54 -13.34 3.26
C ALA A 111 -22.51 -14.45 2.96
N ASP A 112 -21.24 -14.06 2.84
CA ASP A 112 -20.08 -14.92 2.58
C ASP A 112 -19.91 -15.54 1.17
N ALA A 113 -19.79 -14.70 0.15
CA ALA A 113 -18.87 -14.93 -0.98
C ALA A 113 -18.49 -13.61 -1.67
N THR A 114 -17.20 -13.39 -1.94
CA THR A 114 -16.62 -12.30 -2.75
C THR A 114 -16.58 -10.89 -2.12
N LYS A 115 -15.76 -10.70 -1.08
CA LYS A 115 -15.33 -9.33 -0.70
C LYS A 115 -14.55 -8.74 -1.89
N GLY A 116 -15.12 -7.75 -2.56
CA GLY A 116 -14.51 -7.00 -3.67
C GLY A 116 -13.20 -6.29 -3.29
N PRO A 117 -12.71 -5.34 -4.11
CA PRO A 117 -11.45 -4.66 -3.85
C PRO A 117 -11.46 -3.97 -2.47
N PHE A 118 -10.26 -3.76 -1.92
CA PHE A 118 -10.07 -3.06 -0.65
C PHE A 118 -10.81 -1.72 -0.65
N LYS A 119 -11.61 -1.49 0.38
CA LYS A 119 -12.21 -0.19 0.67
C LYS A 119 -11.12 0.77 1.14
N TRP A 120 -11.39 2.07 1.04
CA TRP A 120 -10.42 3.10 1.45
C TRP A 120 -9.99 2.97 2.93
N TRP A 121 -10.91 2.63 3.83
CA TRP A 121 -10.58 2.48 5.25
C TRP A 121 -9.76 1.20 5.52
N GLU A 122 -9.97 0.13 4.76
CA GLU A 122 -9.15 -1.09 4.86
C GLU A 122 -7.72 -0.79 4.42
N GLY A 123 -7.56 -0.03 3.33
CA GLY A 123 -6.25 0.45 2.86
C GLY A 123 -5.56 1.37 3.86
N ALA A 124 -6.31 2.26 4.52
CA ALA A 124 -5.78 3.18 5.52
C ALA A 124 -5.33 2.45 6.80
N LEU A 125 -6.19 1.59 7.36
CA LEU A 125 -5.87 0.81 8.56
C LEU A 125 -4.74 -0.17 8.32
N PHE A 126 -4.63 -0.73 7.11
CA PHE A 126 -3.51 -1.61 6.75
C PHE A 126 -2.14 -0.92 6.92
N GLN A 127 -2.07 0.42 6.77
CA GLN A 127 -0.79 1.12 6.94
C GLN A 127 -0.28 1.03 8.38
N LEU A 128 -1.15 0.88 9.39
CA LEU A 128 -0.76 0.77 10.80
C LEU A 128 0.09 -0.48 11.08
N ILE A 129 -0.08 -1.55 10.32
CA ILE A 129 0.68 -2.80 10.44
C ILE A 129 1.70 -2.98 9.32
N ASN A 130 1.89 -1.96 8.47
CA ASN A 130 2.81 -1.99 7.35
C ASN A 130 4.18 -1.44 7.78
N PRO A 131 5.19 -2.30 8.04
CA PRO A 131 6.50 -1.85 8.50
C PRO A 131 7.20 -0.96 7.46
N LYS A 132 6.95 -1.16 6.16
CA LYS A 132 7.49 -0.27 5.12
C LYS A 132 6.92 1.13 5.23
N ALA A 133 5.61 1.28 5.46
CA ALA A 133 4.96 2.58 5.62
C ALA A 133 5.47 3.31 6.88
N TRP A 134 5.67 2.59 7.99
CA TRP A 134 6.29 3.14 9.18
C TRP A 134 7.74 3.59 8.93
N MET A 135 8.57 2.77 8.28
CA MET A 135 9.94 3.16 7.93
C MET A 135 9.97 4.40 7.04
N MET A 136 9.04 4.51 6.07
CA MET A 136 8.90 5.71 5.23
C MET A 136 8.56 6.94 6.06
N ALA A 137 7.59 6.85 6.97
CA ALA A 137 7.16 7.97 7.81
C ALA A 137 8.26 8.41 8.79
N LEU A 138 8.93 7.46 9.44
CA LEU A 138 10.01 7.73 10.40
C LEU A 138 11.23 8.34 9.71
N ALA A 139 11.65 7.76 8.58
CA ALA A 139 12.77 8.27 7.81
C ALA A 139 12.46 9.65 7.21
N SER A 140 11.26 9.86 6.68
CA SER A 140 10.90 11.14 6.06
C SER A 140 10.85 12.26 7.10
N VAL A 141 10.16 12.04 8.21
CA VAL A 141 10.04 13.02 9.30
C VAL A 141 11.40 13.27 9.95
N GLY A 142 12.14 12.21 10.27
CA GLY A 142 13.46 12.35 10.90
C GLY A 142 14.51 13.05 10.02
N THR A 143 14.43 12.90 8.70
CA THR A 143 15.43 13.45 7.76
C THR A 143 15.06 14.85 7.24
N PHE A 144 13.78 15.10 6.97
CA PHE A 144 13.35 16.28 6.21
C PHE A 144 12.62 17.34 7.04
N THR A 145 12.34 17.09 8.32
CA THR A 145 11.83 18.15 9.20
C THR A 145 12.91 19.19 9.50
N VAL A 146 12.48 20.45 9.59
CA VAL A 146 13.34 21.57 9.97
C VAL A 146 12.99 21.95 11.41
N PRO A 147 13.93 21.86 12.37
CA PRO A 147 13.65 22.21 13.77
C PRO A 147 13.27 23.69 13.97
N GLY A 148 12.65 23.99 15.11
CA GLY A 148 12.27 25.35 15.49
C GLY A 148 10.99 25.84 14.79
N GLU A 149 10.97 27.10 14.39
CA GLU A 149 9.78 27.77 13.83
C GLU A 149 9.29 27.13 12.52
N TYR A 150 10.18 26.45 11.78
CA TYR A 150 9.87 25.82 10.50
C TYR A 150 9.38 24.36 10.59
N TYR A 151 9.17 23.83 11.80
CA TYR A 151 8.81 22.42 12.02
C TYR A 151 7.46 22.06 11.39
N VAL A 152 6.43 22.88 11.62
CA VAL A 152 5.09 22.63 11.08
C VAL A 152 5.09 22.73 9.56
N GLN A 153 5.73 23.76 8.99
CA GLN A 153 5.74 23.97 7.54
C GLN A 153 6.51 22.85 6.80
N SER A 154 7.63 22.40 7.35
CA SER A 154 8.37 21.25 6.80
C SER A 154 7.58 19.94 6.92
N GLY A 155 6.88 19.73 8.05
CA GLY A 155 5.97 18.60 8.23
C GLY A 155 4.84 18.55 7.20
N VAL A 156 4.18 19.69 6.96
CA VAL A 156 3.14 19.81 5.92
C VAL A 156 3.71 19.50 4.54
N ALA A 157 4.90 20.01 4.22
CA ALA A 157 5.53 19.75 2.93
C ALA A 157 5.87 18.25 2.74
N ILE A 158 6.30 17.55 3.79
CA ILE A 158 6.52 16.10 3.77
C ILE A 158 5.23 15.35 3.44
N VAL A 159 4.15 15.63 4.18
CA VAL A 159 2.85 14.96 3.97
C VAL A 159 2.32 15.21 2.55
N LEU A 160 2.40 16.46 2.07
CA LEU A 160 1.98 16.81 0.71
C LEU A 160 2.85 16.16 -0.36
N ALA A 161 4.18 16.12 -0.19
CA ALA A 161 5.07 15.45 -1.12
C ALA A 161 4.72 13.96 -1.26
N PHE A 162 4.51 13.26 -0.14
CA PHE A 162 4.10 11.85 -0.16
C PHE A 162 2.70 11.63 -0.74
N ALA A 163 1.75 12.54 -0.52
CA ALA A 163 0.43 12.42 -1.13
C ALA A 163 0.49 12.64 -2.65
N LEU A 164 1.14 13.73 -3.09
CA LEU A 164 1.18 14.16 -4.49
C LEU A 164 2.08 13.28 -5.37
N ILE A 165 3.17 12.75 -4.82
CA ILE A 165 4.10 11.86 -5.53
C ILE A 165 3.71 10.40 -5.32
N GLY A 166 3.26 10.06 -4.11
CA GLY A 166 2.93 8.69 -3.77
C GLY A 166 1.71 8.18 -4.53
N PHE A 167 0.66 9.00 -4.72
CA PHE A 167 -0.52 8.57 -5.47
C PHE A 167 -0.20 8.19 -6.93
N PRO A 168 0.50 9.01 -7.74
CA PRO A 168 0.98 8.59 -9.05
C PRO A 168 1.88 7.35 -8.99
N SER A 169 2.78 7.27 -8.01
CA SER A 169 3.73 6.15 -7.87
C SER A 169 3.01 4.82 -7.68
N ILE A 170 2.02 4.75 -6.79
CA ILE A 170 1.23 3.53 -6.55
C ILE A 170 0.22 3.27 -7.67
N SER A 171 -0.25 4.33 -8.34
CA SER A 171 -1.18 4.24 -9.47
C SER A 171 -0.59 3.47 -10.66
N VAL A 172 0.73 3.59 -10.91
CA VAL A 172 1.43 2.81 -11.94
C VAL A 172 1.23 1.30 -11.73
N TRP A 173 1.27 0.82 -10.48
CA TRP A 173 1.07 -0.59 -10.16
C TRP A 173 -0.37 -1.04 -10.42
N ALA A 174 -1.36 -0.24 -10.02
CA ALA A 174 -2.76 -0.53 -10.29
C ALA A 174 -3.07 -0.52 -11.80
N ALA A 175 -2.50 0.43 -12.54
CA ALA A 175 -2.66 0.56 -13.99
C ALA A 175 -1.98 -0.60 -14.73
N ALA A 176 -0.78 -1.00 -14.32
CA ALA A 176 -0.10 -2.18 -14.85
C ALA A 176 -0.97 -3.44 -14.67
N GLY A 177 -1.53 -3.63 -13.48
CA GLY A 177 -2.43 -4.75 -13.19
C GLY A 177 -3.66 -4.73 -14.09
N ALA A 178 -4.31 -3.56 -14.21
CA ALA A 178 -5.48 -3.39 -15.06
C ALA A 178 -5.20 -3.71 -16.54
N LYS A 179 -4.02 -3.36 -17.06
CA LYS A 179 -3.61 -3.74 -18.42
C LYS A 179 -3.39 -5.24 -18.58
N MET A 180 -2.90 -5.93 -17.54
CA MET A 180 -2.72 -7.38 -17.56
C MET A 180 -4.05 -8.16 -17.56
N ARG A 181 -5.16 -7.54 -17.13
CA ARG A 181 -6.49 -8.17 -17.08
C ARG A 181 -6.91 -8.82 -18.40
N LEU A 182 -6.62 -8.18 -19.54
CA LEU A 182 -6.95 -8.72 -20.88
C LEU A 182 -6.18 -10.00 -21.20
N TRP A 183 -4.92 -10.09 -20.75
CA TRP A 183 -4.08 -11.28 -20.95
C TRP A 183 -4.41 -12.39 -19.95
N LEU A 184 -5.04 -12.06 -18.83
CA LEU A 184 -5.52 -13.00 -17.82
C LEU A 184 -6.93 -13.54 -18.15
N SER A 185 -7.32 -13.69 -19.41
CA SER A 185 -8.66 -14.18 -19.78
C SER A 185 -8.87 -15.68 -19.57
N SER A 186 -7.80 -16.47 -19.36
CA SER A 186 -7.88 -17.91 -19.09
C SER A 186 -7.80 -18.20 -17.58
N PRO A 187 -8.59 -19.16 -17.06
CA PRO A 187 -8.49 -19.62 -15.68
C PRO A 187 -7.09 -20.05 -15.26
N THR A 188 -6.41 -20.81 -16.13
CA THR A 188 -5.05 -21.29 -15.86
C THR A 188 -4.07 -20.12 -15.73
N ARG A 189 -4.17 -19.10 -16.61
CA ARG A 189 -3.33 -17.89 -16.53
C ARG A 189 -3.63 -17.07 -15.28
N ARG A 190 -4.90 -16.91 -14.90
CA ARG A 190 -5.30 -16.25 -13.64
C ARG A 190 -4.77 -16.98 -12.41
N ARG A 191 -4.82 -18.31 -12.40
CA ARG A 191 -4.31 -19.11 -11.28
C ARG A 191 -2.81 -18.93 -11.11
N HIS A 192 -2.03 -19.03 -12.19
CA HIS A 192 -0.59 -18.79 -12.13
C HIS A 192 -0.27 -17.36 -11.69
N PHE A 193 -1.00 -16.36 -12.22
CA PHE A 193 -0.83 -14.97 -11.80
C PHE A 193 -1.11 -14.76 -10.31
N ASN A 194 -2.21 -15.30 -9.79
CA ASN A 194 -2.54 -15.22 -8.36
C ASN A 194 -1.45 -15.87 -7.50
N LEU A 195 -0.95 -17.05 -7.89
CA LEU A 195 0.17 -17.72 -7.21
C LEU A 195 1.45 -16.86 -7.24
N THR A 196 1.82 -16.31 -8.40
CA THR A 196 3.00 -15.43 -8.52
C THR A 196 2.85 -14.17 -7.70
N MET A 197 1.64 -13.59 -7.64
CA MET A 197 1.38 -12.39 -6.84
C MET A 197 1.39 -12.67 -5.33
N GLY A 198 0.85 -13.81 -4.91
CA GLY A 198 0.97 -14.28 -3.53
C GLY A 198 2.43 -14.50 -3.14
N ALA A 199 3.19 -15.20 -3.98
CA ALA A 199 4.63 -15.41 -3.78
C ALA A 199 5.42 -14.10 -3.77
N ALA A 200 5.14 -13.17 -4.69
CA ALA A 200 5.77 -11.84 -4.72
C ALA A 200 5.43 -11.03 -3.47
N THR A 201 4.17 -11.08 -3.00
CA THR A 201 3.74 -10.44 -1.74
C THR A 201 4.51 -11.02 -0.54
N ALA A 202 4.63 -12.36 -0.45
CA ALA A 202 5.43 -13.01 0.58
C ALA A 202 6.93 -12.68 0.45
N ALA A 203 7.46 -12.57 -0.77
CA ALA A 203 8.86 -12.20 -1.00
C ALA A 203 9.19 -10.78 -0.51
N THR A 204 8.20 -9.87 -0.41
CA THR A 204 8.41 -8.55 0.20
C THR A 204 8.81 -8.62 1.68
N LEU A 205 8.59 -9.76 2.35
CA LEU A 205 9.06 -10.01 3.71
C LEU A 205 10.59 -9.99 3.80
N LEU A 206 11.30 -10.38 2.74
CA LEU A 206 12.77 -10.31 2.67
C LEU A 206 13.31 -8.87 2.76
N LEU A 207 12.46 -7.87 2.53
CA LEU A 207 12.80 -6.45 2.66
C LEU A 207 12.49 -5.89 4.07
N ILE A 208 11.80 -6.69 4.90
CA ILE A 208 11.32 -6.29 6.24
C ILE A 208 12.17 -6.94 7.34
N VAL A 209 12.67 -8.16 7.08
CA VAL A 209 13.57 -8.92 7.96
C VAL A 209 15.00 -8.46 7.74
#